data_AF-A0A182IW01-F1
#
_entry.id   AF-A0A182IW01-F1
#
_cell.length_a   1.000
_cell.length_b   1.000
_cell.length_c   1.000
_cell.angle_alpha   90.00
_cell.angle_beta   90.00
_cell.angle_gamma   90.00
#
_symmetry.space_group_name_H-M   'P 1'
#
loop_
_entity.id
_entity.type
_entity.pdbx_description
1 polymer ?
#
loop_
_entity_poly.entity_id
_entity_poly.type
_entity_poly.pdbx_seq_one_letter_code
_entity_poly.pdbx_strand_id
1 'polypeptide(L)' 'MVPTSATKFLLILLNQLIPTQSPKKKQHIKRPMNAFMVWAQAARREMSKQEPKLQNSEISKDLGKIWK' A
#
# COMPACT_ATOMS: atom_id res chain seq x y z
N MET A 1 7.81 3.64 -41.33
CA MET A 1 9.07 3.30 -40.64
C MET A 1 9.45 4.46 -39.73
N VAL A 2 9.15 4.39 -38.44
CA VAL A 2 9.60 5.38 -37.45
C VAL A 2 10.61 4.68 -36.55
N PRO A 3 11.87 5.12 -36.45
CA PRO A 3 12.88 4.42 -35.66
C PRO A 3 12.68 4.73 -34.17
N THR A 4 11.79 4.00 -33.50
CA THR A 4 11.41 4.20 -32.09
C THR A 4 12.32 3.48 -31.09
N SER A 5 13.59 3.26 -31.41
CA SER A 5 14.55 2.70 -30.43
C SER A 5 15.26 3.81 -29.66
N ALA A 6 15.79 4.83 -30.36
CA ALA A 6 16.55 5.92 -29.74
C ALA A 6 15.68 6.83 -28.84
N THR A 7 14.44 7.13 -29.26
CA THR A 7 13.49 7.92 -28.47
C THR A 7 13.00 7.19 -27.23
N LYS A 8 12.85 5.86 -27.28
CA LYS A 8 12.43 5.07 -26.11
C LYS A 8 13.54 4.95 -25.07
N PHE A 9 14.79 4.85 -25.52
CA PHE A 9 15.97 4.83 -24.64
C PHE A 9 16.21 6.19 -23.98
N LEU A 10 16.03 7.29 -24.73
CA LEU A 10 16.11 8.65 -24.18
C LEU A 10 15.03 8.92 -23.14
N LEU A 11 13.80 8.41 -23.36
CA LEU A 11 12.71 8.52 -22.39
C LEU A 11 12.99 7.77 -21.09
N ILE A 12 13.61 6.59 -21.17
CA ILE A 12 14.00 5.79 -20.00
C ILE A 12 15.11 6.50 -19.21
N LEU A 13 16.14 7.02 -19.89
CA LEU A 13 17.22 7.76 -19.25
C LEU A 13 16.75 9.08 -18.61
N LEU A 14 15.82 9.80 -19.25
CA LEU A 14 15.18 10.98 -18.67
C LEU A 14 14.40 10.65 -17.39
N ASN A 15 13.75 9.48 -17.33
CA ASN A 15 12.99 9.07 -16.15
C ASN A 15 13.86 8.59 -14.98
N GLN A 16 15.15 8.27 -15.20
CA GLN A 16 16.12 7.94 -14.15
C GLN A 16 16.83 9.17 -13.55
N LEU A 17 16.74 10.34 -14.20
CA LEU A 17 17.34 11.60 -13.74
C LEU A 17 16.35 12.52 -13.03
N ILE A 18 15.06 12.18 -13.02
CA ILE A 18 14.04 12.89 -12.24
C ILE A 18 14.04 12.28 -10.82
N PRO A 19 14.50 13.00 -9.79
CA PRO A 19 14.27 12.55 -8.42
C PRO A 19 12.76 12.42 -8.22
N THR A 20 12.28 11.22 -7.92
CA THR A 20 10.88 11.01 -7.57
C THR A 20 10.63 11.74 -6.25
N GLN A 21 10.23 13.01 -6.34
CA GLN A 21 9.83 13.78 -5.17
C GLN A 21 8.63 13.07 -4.58
N SER A 22 8.84 12.31 -3.50
CA SER A 22 7.74 11.84 -2.66
C SER A 22 6.92 13.09 -2.31
N PRO A 23 5.63 13.15 -2.69
CA PRO A 23 4.87 14.38 -2.58
C PRO A 23 4.94 14.86 -1.13
N LYS A 24 5.46 16.09 -0.94
CA LYS A 24 5.46 16.77 0.35
C LYS A 24 4.04 16.63 0.91
N LYS A 25 3.91 15.91 2.03
CA LYS A 25 2.60 15.55 2.61
C LYS A 25 1.84 16.85 2.88
N LYS A 26 0.93 17.22 1.97
CA LYS A 26 -0.11 18.22 2.23
C LYS A 26 -0.74 17.85 3.57
N GLN A 27 -1.04 18.82 4.44
CA GLN A 27 -1.72 18.55 5.71
C GLN A 27 -2.99 17.75 5.43
N HIS A 28 -2.93 16.45 5.70
CA HIS A 28 -3.99 15.51 5.37
C HIS A 28 -4.61 15.04 6.68
N ILE A 29 -5.87 15.41 6.89
CA ILE A 29 -6.67 14.93 8.01
C ILE A 29 -6.95 13.45 7.78
N LYS A 30 -6.48 12.60 8.69
CA LYS A 30 -6.74 11.15 8.62
C LYS A 30 -8.23 10.89 8.84
N ARG A 31 -8.78 9.94 8.10
CA ARG A 31 -10.15 9.46 8.32
C ARG A 31 -10.22 8.70 9.66
N PRO A 32 -11.28 8.89 10.47
CA PRO A 32 -11.48 8.08 11.66
C PRO A 32 -11.74 6.62 11.28
N MET A 33 -11.49 5.70 12.21
CA MET A 33 -11.71 4.27 11.99
C MET A 33 -13.20 3.95 12.07
N ASN A 34 -13.71 3.21 11.08
CA ASN A 34 -15.07 2.67 11.14
C ASN A 34 -15.17 1.54 12.19
N ALA A 35 -16.39 1.09 12.50
CA ALA A 35 -16.65 0.08 13.53
C ALA A 35 -15.83 -1.20 13.33
N PHE A 36 -15.79 -1.73 12.10
CA PHE A 36 -14.97 -2.89 11.76
C PHE A 36 -13.48 -2.63 12.01
N MET A 37 -12.96 -1.47 11.65
CA MET A 37 -11.54 -1.14 11.83
C MET A 37 -11.15 -1.03 13.30
N VAL A 38 -12.03 -0.54 14.17
CA VAL A 38 -11.83 -0.50 15.62
C VAL A 38 -11.78 -1.92 16.20
N TRP A 39 -12.72 -2.77 15.82
CA TRP A 39 -12.74 -4.18 16.26
C TRP A 39 -11.52 -4.97 15.73
N ALA A 40 -11.25 -4.85 14.43
CA ALA A 40 -10.18 -5.56 13.74
C ALA A 40 -8.78 -5.19 14.26
N GLN A 41 -8.61 -4.02 14.89
CA GLN A 41 -7.34 -3.60 15.47
C GLN A 41 -6.89 -4.55 16.59
N ALA A 42 -7.79 -4.91 17.51
CA ALA A 42 -7.48 -5.85 18.58
C ALA A 42 -7.32 -7.28 18.05
N ALA A 43 -8.25 -7.71 17.19
CA ALA A 43 -8.24 -9.06 16.63
C ALA A 43 -6.98 -9.34 15.78
N ARG A 44 -6.56 -8.38 14.94
CA ARG A 44 -5.32 -8.49 14.15
C ARG A 44 -4.07 -8.59 15.04
N ARG A 45 -4.03 -7.85 16.15
CA ARG A 45 -2.92 -7.92 17.10
C ARG A 45 -2.81 -9.31 17.72
N GLU A 46 -3.92 -9.97 17.98
CA GLU A 46 -3.92 -11.32 18.54
C GLU A 46 -3.49 -12.36 17.50
N MET A 47 -4.05 -12.33 16.28
CA MET A 47 -3.66 -13.27 15.22
C MET A 47 -2.20 -13.11 14.81
N SER A 48 -1.67 -11.87 14.81
CA SER A 48 -0.26 -11.62 14.51
C SER A 48 0.70 -12.15 15.56
N LYS A 49 0.28 -12.33 16.83
CA LYS A 49 1.12 -12.98 17.85
C LYS A 49 1.21 -14.48 17.62
N GLN A 50 0.09 -15.09 17.21
CA GLN A 50 0.02 -16.53 16.94
C GLN A 50 0.77 -16.89 15.66
N GLU A 51 0.63 -16.06 14.62
CA GLU A 51 1.30 -16.27 13.34
C GLU A 51 2.08 -15.02 12.88
N PRO A 52 3.32 -14.83 13.39
CA PRO A 52 4.15 -13.65 13.06
C PRO A 52 4.57 -13.58 11.59
N LYS A 53 4.50 -14.71 10.88
CA LYS A 53 4.84 -14.82 9.46
C LYS A 53 3.69 -14.41 8.54
N LEU A 54 2.47 -14.32 9.07
CA LEU A 54 1.29 -14.03 8.27
C LEU A 54 1.23 -12.55 7.91
N GLN A 55 0.93 -12.26 6.65
CA GLN A 55 0.84 -10.89 6.18
C GLN A 55 -0.48 -10.24 6.63
N ASN A 56 -0.46 -8.95 6.98
CA ASN A 56 -1.65 -8.22 7.43
C ASN A 56 -2.81 -8.23 6.42
N SER A 57 -2.51 -8.40 5.13
CA SER A 57 -3.52 -8.57 4.08
C SER A 57 -4.34 -9.83 4.29
N GLU A 58 -3.70 -10.96 4.60
CA GLU A 58 -4.36 -12.25 4.82
C GLU A 58 -5.19 -12.21 6.10
N ILE A 59 -4.61 -11.70 7.20
CA ILE A 59 -5.34 -11.49 8.46
C ILE A 59 -6.61 -10.67 8.22
N SER A 60 -6.53 -9.60 7.43
CA SER A 60 -7.69 -8.73 7.18
C SER A 60 -8.77 -9.42 6.32
N LYS A 61 -8.39 -10.35 5.42
CA LYS A 61 -9.36 -11.16 4.67
C LYS A 61 -10.14 -12.08 5.61
N ASP A 62 -9.45 -12.74 6.54
CA ASP A 62 -10.11 -13.66 7.47
C ASP A 62 -10.97 -12.93 8.50
N LEU A 63 -10.50 -11.79 9.03
CA LEU A 63 -11.30 -10.91 9.88
C LEU A 63 -12.56 -10.40 9.16
N GLY A 64 -12.48 -10.12 7.87
CA GLY A 64 -13.63 -9.74 7.05
C GLY A 64 -14.65 -10.87 6.84
N LYS A 65 -14.23 -12.14 6.90
CA LYS A 65 -15.16 -13.29 6.86
C LYS A 65 -15.87 -13.49 8.19
N ILE A 66 -15.20 -13.21 9.30
CA ILE A 66 -15.73 -13.31 10.67
C ILE A 66 -16.74 -12.19 10.94
N TRP A 67 -16.48 -11.00 10.41
CA TRP A 67 -17.34 -9.83 10.55
C TRP A 67 -18.50 -9.87 9.54
N LYS A 68 -19.71 -10.18 10.01
CA LYS A 68 -20.96 -10.06 9.26
C LYS A 68 -21.95 -9.18 10.02
#